data_AF-A0A0F9XN85-F1
#
_entry.id   AF-A0A0F9XN85-F1
#
_cell.length_a   1.000
_cell.length_b   1.000
_cell.length_c   1.000
_cell.angle_alpha   90.00
_cell.angle_beta   90.00
_cell.angle_gamma   90.00
#
_symmetry.space_group_name_H-M   'P 1'
#
loop_
_entity.id
_entity.type
_entity.pdbx_description
1 polymer ?
#
loop_
_entity_poly.entity_id
_entity_poly.type
_entity_poly.pdbx_seq_one_letter_code
_entity_poly.pdbx_strand_id
1 'polypeptide(L)' 'MSKKKFNKVYSQEVIDTQPVFTEGNKVFVKNKTSFKSNPKDQWSPIKFSWVSVANVQDSLVLE' A
#
# COMPACT_ATOMS: atom_id res chain seq x y z
N MET A 1 21.58 -8.65 -42.76
CA MET A 1 21.22 -8.70 -41.33
C MET A 1 20.54 -7.38 -40.95
N SER A 2 19.25 -7.38 -40.66
CA SER A 2 18.51 -6.16 -40.29
C SER A 2 18.64 -5.90 -38.79
N LYS A 3 19.21 -4.76 -38.40
CA LYS A 3 19.36 -4.36 -37.00
C LYS A 3 18.00 -3.88 -36.46
N LYS A 4 17.31 -4.71 -35.68
CA LYS A 4 16.11 -4.30 -34.93
C LYS A 4 16.50 -3.22 -33.93
N LYS A 5 16.00 -1.99 -34.12
CA LYS A 5 16.04 -0.93 -33.12
C LYS A 5 15.05 -1.29 -32.01
N PHE A 6 15.55 -1.57 -30.81
CA PHE A 6 14.72 -1.72 -29.63
C PHE A 6 14.33 -0.33 -29.14
N ASN A 7 13.06 0.04 -29.32
CA ASN A 7 12.50 1.19 -28.63
C ASN A 7 12.43 0.85 -27.14
N LYS A 8 13.14 1.62 -26.31
CA LYS A 8 13.17 1.45 -24.86
C LYS A 8 11.80 1.88 -24.32
N VAL A 9 10.93 0.91 -24.07
CA VAL A 9 9.64 1.17 -23.40
C VAL A 9 9.97 1.41 -21.94
N TYR A 10 9.86 2.66 -21.51
CA TYR A 10 9.85 2.96 -20.08
C TYR A 10 8.53 2.40 -19.54
N SER A 11 8.61 1.27 -18.84
CA SER A 11 7.47 0.72 -18.11
C SER A 11 7.06 1.75 -17.07
N GLN A 12 5.88 2.33 -17.23
CA GLN A 12 5.28 3.14 -16.19
C GLN A 12 4.95 2.20 -15.03
N GLU A 13 5.73 2.28 -13.97
CA GLU A 13 5.47 1.51 -12.76
C GLU A 13 4.08 1.88 -12.26
N VAL A 14 3.15 0.94 -12.35
CA VAL A 14 1.79 1.12 -11.83
C VAL A 14 1.89 0.98 -10.31
N ILE A 15 1.68 2.08 -9.60
CA ILE A 15 1.57 2.05 -8.14
C ILE A 15 0.21 1.45 -7.80
N ASP A 16 0.21 0.20 -7.33
CA ASP A 16 -1.00 -0.47 -6.88
C ASP A 16 -1.40 0.01 -5.48
N THR A 17 -2.53 0.69 -5.36
CA THR A 17 -3.04 1.21 -4.08
C THR A 17 -4.19 0.35 -3.56
N GLN A 18 -4.43 0.39 -2.23
CA GLN A 18 -5.52 -0.34 -1.58
C GLN A 18 -6.30 0.57 -0.64
N PRO A 19 -7.64 0.48 -0.59
CA PRO A 19 -8.43 1.19 0.41
C PRO A 19 -8.13 0.65 1.81
N VAL A 20 -7.96 1.56 2.77
CA VAL A 20 -7.76 1.26 4.19
C VAL A 20 -8.69 2.10 5.06
N PHE A 21 -9.05 1.57 6.23
CA PHE A 21 -9.71 2.35 7.28
C PHE A 21 -9.16 1.95 8.65
N THR A 22 -9.41 2.79 9.65
CA THR A 22 -8.93 2.62 11.03
C THR A 22 -10.09 2.59 12.00
N GLU A 23 -10.04 1.68 12.96
CA GLU A 23 -10.99 1.62 14.08
C GLU A 23 -10.22 1.31 15.37
N GLY A 24 -10.17 2.29 16.27
CA GLY A 24 -9.30 2.24 17.47
C GLY A 24 -7.84 2.05 17.09
N ASN A 25 -7.18 1.05 17.71
CA ASN A 25 -5.77 0.72 17.45
C ASN A 25 -5.56 -0.31 16.33
N LYS A 26 -6.57 -0.56 15.49
CA LYS A 26 -6.49 -1.52 14.38
C LYS A 26 -6.64 -0.83 13.04
N VAL A 27 -5.94 -1.35 12.04
CA VAL A 27 -6.04 -0.91 10.65
C VAL A 27 -6.58 -2.08 9.83
N PHE A 28 -7.49 -1.78 8.92
CA PHE A 28 -8.16 -2.75 8.06
C PHE A 28 -7.92 -2.39 6.60
N VAL A 29 -7.70 -3.41 5.77
CA VAL A 29 -7.51 -3.27 4.32
C VAL A 29 -8.62 -3.97 3.56
N LYS A 30 -9.00 -3.41 2.41
CA LYS A 30 -10.05 -4.00 1.57
C LYS A 30 -9.48 -5.14 0.71
N ASN A 31 -10.02 -6.35 0.88
CA ASN A 31 -9.68 -7.51 0.07
C ASN A 31 -10.12 -7.31 -1.39
N LYS A 32 -9.14 -7.22 -2.30
CA LYS A 32 -9.39 -7.04 -3.74
C LYS A 32 -10.09 -8.23 -4.41
N THR A 33 -10.08 -9.41 -3.81
CA THR A 33 -10.67 -10.64 -4.39
C THR A 33 -12.15 -10.82 -4.05
N SER A 34 -12.71 -9.94 -3.22
CA SER A 34 -14.03 -10.12 -2.59
C SER A 34 -15.23 -9.64 -3.44
N PHE A 35 -15.04 -9.39 -4.75
CA PHE A 35 -16.10 -8.88 -5.64
C PHE A 35 -17.39 -9.74 -5.68
N LYS A 36 -17.36 -10.97 -5.15
CA LYS A 36 -18.51 -11.88 -5.06
C LYS A 36 -18.92 -12.25 -3.62
N SER A 37 -18.25 -11.74 -2.58
CA SER A 37 -18.53 -12.10 -1.18
C SER A 37 -19.25 -11.00 -0.41
N ASN A 38 -19.87 -11.39 0.71
CA ASN A 38 -20.66 -10.55 1.59
C ASN A 38 -19.86 -9.28 1.99
N PRO A 39 -20.46 -8.08 2.11
CA PRO A 39 -19.74 -6.83 2.40
C PRO A 39 -18.89 -6.86 3.67
N LYS A 40 -19.26 -7.72 4.63
CA LYS A 40 -18.55 -7.91 5.90
C LYS A 40 -17.22 -8.67 5.74
N ASP A 41 -17.08 -9.50 4.70
CA ASP A 41 -15.86 -10.27 4.42
C ASP A 41 -14.84 -9.48 3.60
N GLN A 42 -15.16 -8.22 3.26
CA GLN A 42 -14.33 -7.39 2.40
C GLN A 42 -13.15 -6.75 3.14
N TRP A 43 -13.12 -6.77 4.47
CA TRP A 43 -12.11 -6.06 5.25
C TRP A 43 -11.34 -7.04 6.14
N SER A 44 -10.02 -6.90 6.16
CA SER A 44 -9.14 -7.74 6.99
C SER A 44 -8.17 -6.89 7.78
N PRO A 45 -7.94 -7.21 9.08
CA PRO A 45 -6.99 -6.46 9.88
C PRO A 45 -5.57 -6.71 9.37
N ILE A 46 -4.76 -5.66 9.34
CA ILE A 46 -3.34 -5.76 9.00
C ILE A 46 -2.47 -5.61 10.25
N LYS A 47 -1.26 -6.17 10.18
CA LYS A 47 -0.23 -5.93 11.20
C LYS A 47 0.28 -4.51 11.03
N PHE A 48 -0.29 -3.60 11.81
CA PHE A 48 0.08 -2.20 11.85
C PHE A 48 0.20 -1.76 13.31
N SER A 49 1.24 -0.98 13.60
CA SER A 49 1.49 -0.41 14.93
C SER A 49 1.57 1.10 14.82
N TRP A 50 0.76 1.80 15.61
CA TRP A 50 0.91 3.23 15.79
C TRP A 50 2.20 3.51 16.56
N VAL A 51 2.96 4.49 16.08
CA VAL A 51 4.14 4.99 16.78
C VAL A 51 3.84 6.42 17.22
N SER A 52 4.20 6.74 18.47
CA SER A 52 4.07 8.11 18.97
C SER A 52 4.95 9.04 18.13
N VAL A 53 4.40 10.20 17.74
CA VAL A 53 5.15 11.22 17.01
C VAL A 53 6.41 11.64 17.78
N ALA A 54 6.32 11.73 19.11
CA ALA A 54 7.47 12.04 19.97
C ALA A 54 8.63 11.05 19.78
N ASN A 55 8.33 9.76 19.58
CA ASN A 55 9.35 8.73 19.38
C ASN A 55 10.00 8.78 17.98
N VAL A 56 9.38 9.48 17.02
CA VAL A 56 9.89 9.62 15.65
C VAL A 56 10.60 10.97 15.47
N GLN A 57 10.21 12.00 16.21
CA GLN A 57 10.80 13.34 16.15
C GLN A 57 12.31 13.34 16.43
N ASP A 58 12.77 12.52 17.38
CA ASP A 58 14.20 12.38 17.70
C ASP A 58 15.03 11.84 16.53
N SER A 59 14.40 11.07 15.62
CA SER A 59 15.05 10.50 14.43
C SER A 59 14.92 11.36 13.17
N LEU A 60 14.13 12.44 13.22
CA LEU A 60 13.89 13.36 12.11
C LEU A 60 14.74 14.64 12.21
N VAL A 61 15.57 14.77 13.26
CA VAL A 61 16.57 15.83 13.32
C VAL A 61 17.62 15.52 12.24
N LEU A 62 17.52 16.23 11.12
CA LEU A 62 18.58 16.32 10.13
C LEU A 62 19.77 17.00 10.82
N GLU A 63 20.89 16.28 10.97
CA GLU A 63 22.20 16.90 11.27
C GLU A 63 22.59 17.92 10.19
#